data_AF-A0A7X8C7I1-F1
#
_entry.id   AF-A0A7X8C7I1-F1
#
_cell.length_a   1.000
_cell.length_b   1.000
_cell.length_c   1.000
_cell.angle_alpha   90.00
_cell.angle_beta   90.00
_cell.angle_gamma   90.00
#
_symmetry.space_group_name_H-M   'P 1'
#
loop_
_entity.id
_entity.type
_entity.pdbx_description
1 polymer ?
#
loop_
_entity_poly.entity_id
_entity_poly.type
_entity_poly.pdbx_seq_one_letter_code
_entity_poly.pdbx_strand_id
1 'polypeptide(L)'
;MNEEQTKNFAESIVKALVDLSLGKEPNIFSKSPFRKLSDHKNFSFIRDAYIDYLKEFDGKIDSEEDMKRLFDFRLKILNYFNDEK
;
A
#
# COMPACT_ATOMS: atom_id res chain seq x y z
N MET A 1 15.99 3.19 -0.15
CA MET A 1 14.98 4.24 0.07
C MET A 1 15.17 4.77 1.47
N ASN A 2 15.12 6.08 1.67
CA ASN A 2 15.04 6.66 3.01
C ASN A 2 13.61 6.56 3.56
N GLU A 3 13.39 6.94 4.82
CA GLU A 3 12.08 6.82 5.49
C GLU A 3 10.98 7.61 4.76
N GLU A 4 11.27 8.82 4.31
CA GLU A 4 10.34 9.66 3.55
C GLU A 4 9.94 9.02 2.22
N GLN A 5 10.91 8.47 1.48
CA GLN A 5 10.66 7.75 0.23
C GLN A 5 9.81 6.51 0.46
N THR A 6 10.08 5.75 1.52
CA THR A 6 9.30 4.58 1.93
C THR A 6 7.86 4.95 2.22
N LYS A 7 7.64 6.00 3.02
CA LYS A 7 6.32 6.54 3.32
C LYS A 7 5.58 6.93 2.04
N ASN A 8 6.17 7.80 1.23
CA ASN A 8 5.51 8.36 0.04
C ASN A 8 5.15 7.26 -0.97
N PHE A 9 6.04 6.28 -1.15
CA PHE A 9 5.77 5.19 -2.07
C PHE A 9 4.70 4.24 -1.53
N ALA A 10 4.74 3.88 -0.24
CA ALA A 10 3.71 3.08 0.40
C ALA A 10 2.32 3.74 0.31
N GLU A 11 2.23 5.05 0.55
CA GLU A 11 0.98 5.81 0.39
C GLU A 11 0.48 5.82 -1.06
N SER A 12 1.39 5.90 -2.03
CA SER A 12 1.02 5.78 -3.44
C SER A 12 0.46 4.38 -3.79
N ILE A 13 0.96 3.31 -3.15
CA ILE A 13 0.44 1.94 -3.30
C ILE A 13 -0.97 1.86 -2.73
N VAL A 14 -1.21 2.41 -1.54
CA VAL A 14 -2.55 2.47 -0.94
C VAL A 14 -3.52 3.22 -1.83
N LYS A 15 -3.12 4.38 -2.36
CA LYS A 15 -3.96 5.14 -3.29
C LYS A 15 -4.31 4.31 -4.53
N ALA A 16 -3.32 3.64 -5.12
CA ALA A 16 -3.55 2.76 -6.27
C ALA A 16 -4.52 1.63 -5.93
N LEU A 17 -4.39 1.00 -4.77
CA LEU A 17 -5.28 -0.06 -4.31
C LEU A 17 -6.73 0.44 -4.16
N VAL A 18 -6.91 1.63 -3.58
CA VAL A 18 -8.23 2.28 -3.46
C VAL A 18 -8.81 2.58 -4.85
N ASP A 19 -8.02 3.17 -5.74
CA ASP A 19 -8.46 3.48 -7.12
C ASP A 19 -8.92 2.21 -7.86
N LEU A 20 -8.15 1.11 -7.77
CA LEU A 20 -8.51 -0.19 -8.37
C LEU A 20 -9.79 -0.76 -7.73
N SER A 21 -9.93 -0.65 -6.40
CA SER A 21 -11.10 -1.15 -5.67
C SER A 21 -12.39 -0.39 -6.00
N LEU A 22 -12.27 0.84 -6.50
CA LEU A 22 -13.38 1.64 -7.03
C LEU A 22 -13.68 1.36 -8.50
N GLY A 23 -13.05 0.34 -9.11
CA GLY A 23 -13.26 -0.05 -10.50
C GLY A 23 -12.54 0.85 -11.51
N LYS A 24 -11.57 1.68 -11.08
CA LYS A 24 -10.74 2.43 -12.03
C LYS A 24 -9.73 1.48 -12.66
N GLU A 25 -9.59 1.58 -13.98
CA GLU A 25 -8.64 0.78 -14.73
C GLU A 25 -7.43 1.62 -15.14
N PRO A 26 -6.19 1.10 -15.01
CA PRO A 26 -5.03 1.76 -15.55
C PRO A 26 -5.01 1.69 -17.08
N ASN A 27 -4.43 2.71 -17.69
CA ASN A 27 -4.18 2.77 -19.12
C ASN A 27 -2.67 2.90 -19.40
N ILE A 28 -2.31 2.99 -20.68
CA ILE A 28 -0.90 3.08 -21.12
C ILE A 28 -0.13 4.26 -20.51
N PHE A 29 -0.81 5.33 -20.10
CA PHE A 29 -0.23 6.52 -19.48
C PHE A 29 -0.23 6.48 -17.94
N SER A 30 -0.85 5.47 -17.34
CA SER A 30 -0.87 5.31 -15.89
C SER A 30 0.53 5.06 -15.33
N LYS A 31 0.87 5.76 -14.26
CA LYS A 31 2.17 5.65 -13.58
C LYS A 31 2.17 4.50 -12.55
N SER A 32 3.37 4.07 -12.17
CA SER A 32 3.57 3.24 -10.99
C SER A 32 3.16 4.01 -9.72
N PRO A 33 2.54 3.37 -8.72
CA PRO A 33 2.23 1.94 -8.63
C PRO A 33 0.92 1.52 -9.30
N PHE A 34 0.02 2.44 -9.66
CA PHE A 34 -1.32 2.11 -10.17
C PHE A 34 -1.32 1.12 -11.35
N ARG A 35 -0.48 1.36 -12.36
CA ARG A 35 -0.34 0.44 -13.49
C ARG A 35 0.19 -0.93 -13.08
N LYS A 36 1.27 -0.95 -12.30
CA LYS A 36 1.91 -2.20 -11.86
C LYS A 36 1.02 -3.03 -10.95
N LEU A 37 0.26 -2.37 -10.08
CA LEU A 37 -0.56 -3.01 -9.07
C LEU A 37 -1.72 -3.80 -9.68
N SER A 38 -2.28 -3.34 -10.81
CA SER A 38 -3.43 -3.98 -11.46
C SER A 38 -3.22 -5.44 -11.85
N ASP A 39 -2.01 -5.78 -12.29
CA ASP A 39 -1.63 -7.14 -12.71
C ASP A 39 -0.59 -7.74 -11.76
N HIS A 40 -0.46 -7.20 -10.55
CA HIS A 40 0.58 -7.61 -9.62
C HIS A 40 0.28 -8.99 -9.03
N LYS A 41 1.21 -9.95 -9.15
CA LYS A 41 1.02 -11.32 -8.61
C LYS A 41 0.70 -11.36 -7.11
N ASN A 42 1.24 -10.41 -6.34
CA ASN A 42 1.00 -10.27 -4.90
C ASN A 42 -0.14 -9.30 -4.56
N PHE A 43 -1.00 -8.96 -5.53
CA PHE A 43 -2.11 -8.01 -5.32
C PHE A 43 -2.96 -8.38 -4.10
N SER A 44 -3.34 -9.66 -3.97
CA SER A 44 -4.10 -10.16 -2.82
C SER A 44 -3.37 -9.91 -1.50
N PHE A 45 -2.07 -10.21 -1.42
CA PHE A 45 -1.29 -9.98 -0.20
C PHE A 45 -1.18 -8.50 0.18
N ILE A 46 -1.04 -7.61 -0.81
CA ILE A 46 -1.03 -6.15 -0.59
C ILE A 46 -2.40 -5.69 -0.08
N ARG A 47 -3.48 -6.14 -0.72
CA ARG A 47 -4.86 -5.84 -0.31
C ARG A 47 -5.13 -6.32 1.11
N ASP A 48 -4.77 -7.56 1.41
CA ASP A 48 -5.04 -8.18 2.70
C ASP A 48 -4.25 -7.51 3.82
N ALA A 49 -2.99 -7.11 3.56
CA ALA A 49 -2.22 -6.31 4.51
C ALA A 49 -2.85 -4.94 4.82
N TYR A 50 -3.48 -4.30 3.82
CA TYR A 50 -4.22 -3.06 4.05
C TYR A 50 -5.50 -3.28 4.85
N ILE A 51 -6.27 -4.32 4.53
CA ILE A 51 -7.47 -4.69 5.30
C ILE A 51 -7.10 -5.00 6.75
N ASP A 52 -6.04 -5.75 6.99
CA ASP A 52 -5.59 -6.09 8.33
C ASP A 52 -5.16 -4.86 9.14
N TYR A 53 -4.46 -3.90 8.51
CA TYR A 53 -4.17 -2.62 9.14
C TYR A 53 -5.46 -1.87 9.51
N LEU A 54 -6.44 -1.84 8.60
CA LEU A 54 -7.70 -1.13 8.83
C LEU A 54 -8.59 -1.73 9.92
N LYS A 55 -8.51 -3.04 10.18
CA LYS A 55 -9.29 -3.68 11.27
C LYS A 55 -8.97 -3.10 12.64
N GLU A 56 -7.72 -2.69 12.84
CA GLU A 56 -7.21 -2.14 14.10
C GLU A 56 -7.12 -0.61 14.09
N PHE A 57 -7.40 0.03 12.95
CA PHE A 57 -7.27 1.48 12.78
C PHE A 57 -8.59 2.20 13.08
N ASP A 58 -8.59 3.05 14.09
CA ASP A 58 -9.77 3.81 14.54
C ASP A 58 -9.90 5.19 13.87
N GLY A 59 -8.99 5.52 12.94
CA GLY A 59 -8.94 6.80 12.25
C GLY A 59 -7.92 7.79 12.80
N LYS A 60 -7.19 7.45 13.87
CA LYS A 60 -6.22 8.34 14.52
C LYS A 60 -4.88 7.67 14.76
N ILE A 61 -3.87 8.49 15.01
CA ILE A 61 -2.50 8.05 15.32
C ILE A 61 -2.04 8.91 16.50
N ASP A 62 -2.33 8.43 17.70
CA ASP A 62 -2.17 9.21 18.92
C ASP A 62 -1.11 8.61 19.86
N SER A 63 -0.64 7.39 19.57
CA SER A 63 0.38 6.67 20.34
C SER A 63 1.60 6.25 19.53
N GLU A 64 2.71 5.97 20.22
CA GLU A 64 3.90 5.36 19.61
C GLU A 64 3.60 3.99 19.00
N GLU A 65 2.65 3.25 19.59
CA GLU A 65 2.23 1.95 19.07
C GLU A 65 1.50 2.10 17.73
N ASP A 66 0.65 3.12 17.56
CA ASP A 66 -0.03 3.41 16.29
C ASP A 66 0.98 3.78 15.21
N MET A 67 1.95 4.63 15.56
CA MET A 67 3.04 5.02 14.65
C MET A 67 3.85 3.80 14.20
N LYS A 68 4.17 2.89 15.13
CA LYS A 68 4.88 1.65 14.83
C LYS A 68 4.04 0.75 13.92
N ARG A 69 2.75 0.56 14.20
CA ARG A 69 1.84 -0.25 13.37
C ARG A 69 1.73 0.31 11.96
N LEU A 70 1.60 1.63 11.80
CA LEU A 70 1.59 2.29 10.49
C LEU A 70 2.92 2.08 9.75
N PHE A 71 4.05 2.20 10.44
CA PHE A 71 5.36 1.97 9.83
C PHE A 71 5.54 0.52 9.37
N ASP A 72 5.20 -0.45 10.24
CA ASP A 72 5.27 -1.88 9.93
C ASP A 72 4.37 -2.24 8.74
N PHE A 73 3.16 -1.67 8.69
CA PHE A 73 2.25 -1.79 7.55
C PHE A 73 2.88 -1.28 6.25
N ARG A 74 3.46 -0.07 6.28
CA ARG A 74 4.12 0.54 5.10
C ARG A 74 5.24 -0.35 4.57
N LEU A 75 6.07 -0.90 5.45
CA LEU A 75 7.12 -1.83 5.07
C LEU A 75 6.57 -3.13 4.47
N LYS A 76 5.51 -3.69 5.07
CA LYS A 76 4.88 -4.92 4.62
C LYS A 76 4.34 -4.80 3.19
N ILE A 77 3.58 -3.75 2.88
CA ILE A 77 3.04 -3.56 1.53
C ILE A 77 4.14 -3.26 0.51
N LEU A 78 5.18 -2.52 0.92
CA LEU A 78 6.33 -2.23 0.06
C LEU A 78 7.08 -3.51 -0.29
N ASN A 79 7.28 -4.40 0.68
CA ASN A 79 7.93 -5.69 0.45
C ASN A 79 7.11 -6.54 -0.52
N TYR A 80 5.80 -6.71 -0.29
CA TYR A 80 4.95 -7.47 -1.22
C TYR A 80 4.93 -6.89 -2.64
N PHE A 81 4.98 -5.56 -2.78
CA PHE A 81 5.03 -4.88 -4.06
C PHE A 81 6.38 -5.03 -4.78
N ASN A 82 7.48 -5.08 -4.04
CA ASN A 82 8.81 -5.23 -4.63
C ASN A 82 9.23 -6.69 -4.84
N ASP A 83 8.58 -7.63 -4.17
CA ASP A 83 8.91 -9.06 -4.27
C ASP A 83 8.30 -9.67 -5.54
N GLU A 84 8.84 -9.26 -6.70
CA GLU A 84 8.48 -9.75 -8.03
C GLU A 84 9.09 -11.14 -8.35
N LYS A 85 9.79 -11.82 -7.42
CA LYS A 85 10.38 -13.18 -7.59
C LYS A 85 9.44 -14.35 -7.93
#